data_AF-A0A1V6TB38-F1
#
_entry.id   AF-A0A1V6TB38-F1
#
_cell.length_a   1.000
_cell.length_b   1.000
_cell.length_c   1.000
_cell.angle_alpha   90.00
_cell.angle_beta   90.00
_cell.angle_gamma   90.00
#
_symmetry.space_group_name_H-M   'P 1'
#
loop_
_entity.id
_entity.type
_entity.pdbx_description
1 polymer ?
#
loop_
_entity_poly.entity_id
_entity_poly.type
_entity_poly.pdbx_seq_one_letter_code
_entity_poly.pdbx_strand_id
1 'polypeptide(L)' 'MDNGLEIFVKLLIPMLDLSIFFKKKQVVASEITTREMLYNVFKIATPRVLSWFFDAGNNSVNAEYIIEEKITRVQ' A
#
# COMPACT_ATOMS: atom_id res chain seq x y z
N MET A 1 -17.82 -5.26 -14.97
CA MET A 1 -18.60 -4.05 -14.66
C MET A 1 -17.60 -2.96 -14.35
N ASP A 2 -17.62 -1.89 -15.12
CA ASP A 2 -16.87 -0.66 -14.85
C ASP A 2 -17.86 0.31 -14.18
N ASN A 3 -17.55 0.73 -12.96
CA ASN A 3 -18.35 1.68 -12.20
C ASN A 3 -17.82 3.12 -12.34
N GLY A 4 -16.85 3.35 -13.23
CA GLY A 4 -16.20 4.65 -13.42
C GLY A 4 -15.29 5.06 -12.26
N LEU A 5 -15.03 4.16 -11.30
CA LEU A 5 -14.19 4.44 -10.14
C LEU A 5 -12.72 4.17 -10.48
N GLU A 6 -11.89 5.20 -10.39
CA GLU A 6 -10.45 5.08 -10.57
C GLU A 6 -9.74 4.91 -9.21
N ILE A 7 -8.79 3.99 -9.15
CA ILE A 7 -7.97 3.69 -7.96
C ILE A 7 -6.50 3.67 -8.33
N PHE A 8 -5.63 3.91 -7.34
CA PHE A 8 -4.21 3.62 -7.46
C PHE A 8 -3.87 2.33 -6.73
N VAL A 9 -2.99 1.53 -7.33
CA VAL A 9 -2.44 0.32 -6.74
C VAL A 9 -0.93 0.45 -6.68
N LYS A 10 -0.38 0.34 -5.47
CA LYS A 10 1.07 0.19 -5.25
C LYS A 10 1.35 -1.28 -5.03
N LEU A 11 2.17 -1.88 -5.89
CA LEU A 11 2.57 -3.27 -5.80
C LEU A 11 4.06 -3.35 -5.45
N LEU A 12 4.38 -3.92 -4.29
CA LEU A 12 5.76 -4.20 -3.92
C LEU A 12 6.08 -5.63 -4.32
N ILE A 13 6.68 -5.75 -5.51
CA ILE A 13 7.18 -7.03 -6.00
C ILE A 13 8.47 -7.32 -5.24
N PRO A 14 8.58 -8.46 -4.55
CA PRO A 14 9.83 -8.85 -3.95
C PRO A 14 10.83 -9.17 -5.05
N MET A 15 11.74 -8.22 -5.31
CA MET A 15 12.79 -8.40 -6.30
C MET A 15 13.63 -9.63 -5.89
N LEU A 16 13.67 -10.59 -6.81
CA LEU A 16 14.39 -11.86 -6.81
C LEU A 16 15.29 -12.12 -5.59
N ASP A 17 14.88 -13.09 -4.76
CA ASP A 17 15.72 -13.81 -3.79
C ASP A 17 16.87 -13.02 -3.12
N LEU A 18 16.51 -12.05 -2.28
CA LEU A 18 17.39 -11.57 -1.19
C LEU A 18 16.84 -12.00 0.17
N SER A 19 16.25 -13.19 0.20
CA SER A 19 15.74 -13.86 1.40
C SER A 19 16.83 -14.06 2.48
N ILE A 20 18.10 -13.89 2.09
CA ILE A 20 19.30 -14.06 2.91
C ILE A 20 19.78 -12.79 3.63
N PHE A 21 19.27 -11.59 3.33
CA PHE A 21 19.72 -10.35 4.01
C PHE A 21 18.61 -9.51 4.65
N PHE A 22 17.36 -9.60 4.18
CA PHE A 22 16.26 -8.83 4.76
C PHE A 22 15.29 -9.73 5.51
N LYS A 23 15.47 -9.79 6.84
CA LYS A 23 14.43 -10.20 7.79
C LYS A 23 13.10 -9.54 7.41
N LYS A 24 12.12 -10.35 7.00
CA LYS A 24 10.67 -10.09 6.97
C LYS A 24 10.23 -8.62 6.72
N LYS A 25 10.26 -8.24 5.44
CA LYS A 25 9.10 -7.74 4.68
C LYS A 25 7.88 -7.31 5.53
N GLN A 26 7.87 -6.06 5.97
CA GLN A 26 6.70 -5.36 6.53
C GLN A 26 6.61 -3.94 5.97
N VAL A 27 7.03 -3.75 4.71
CA VAL A 27 7.16 -2.41 4.11
C VAL A 27 5.77 -1.78 3.98
N VAL A 28 4.80 -2.54 3.48
CA VAL A 28 3.41 -2.06 3.39
C VAL A 28 2.85 -1.74 4.77
N ALA A 29 3.01 -2.62 5.77
CA ALA A 29 2.50 -2.36 7.12
C ALA A 29 3.08 -1.07 7.72
N SER A 30 4.39 -0.84 7.57
CA SER A 30 5.04 0.38 8.04
C SER A 30 4.58 1.65 7.30
N GLU A 31 4.31 1.55 5.99
CA GLU A 31 3.74 2.66 5.21
C GLU A 31 2.33 3.00 5.68
N ILE A 32 1.49 1.99 5.95
CA ILE A 32 0.12 2.18 6.46
C ILE A 32 0.15 2.87 7.83
N THR A 33 0.94 2.37 8.78
CA THR A 33 1.06 3.01 10.11
C THR A 33 1.56 4.45 10.01
N THR A 34 2.50 4.72 9.09
CA THR A 34 2.99 6.09 8.84
C THR A 34 1.88 6.99 8.31
N ARG A 35 1.06 6.52 7.37
CA ARG A 35 -0.09 7.27 6.83
C ARG A 35 -1.15 7.55 7.89
N GLU A 36 -1.42 6.59 8.77
CA GLU A 36 -2.32 6.78 9.91
C GLU A 36 -1.77 7.83 10.88
N MET A 37 -0.47 7.82 11.16
CA MET A 37 0.18 8.85 11.98
C MET A 37 0.05 10.25 11.34
N LEU A 38 0.34 10.36 10.04
CA LEU A 38 0.20 11.62 9.29
C LEU A 38 -1.22 12.18 9.37
N TYR A 39 -2.22 11.33 9.19
CA TYR A 39 -3.62 11.74 9.23
C TYR A 39 -4.13 12.02 10.65
N ASN A 40 -3.93 11.08 11.58
CA ASN A 40 -4.51 11.14 12.92
C ASN A 40 -3.78 12.12 13.84
N VAL A 41 -2.45 12.19 13.75
CA VAL A 41 -1.62 13.01 14.65
C VAL A 41 -1.30 14.36 14.00
N PHE A 42 -0.74 14.35 12.80
CA PHE A 42 -0.27 15.59 12.15
C PHE A 42 -1.35 16.32 11.34
N LYS A 43 -2.55 15.72 11.19
CA LYS A 43 -3.66 16.28 10.40
C LYS A 43 -3.30 16.60 8.95
N ILE A 44 -2.30 15.88 8.42
CA ILE A 44 -1.90 15.98 7.01
C ILE A 44 -2.82 15.06 6.20
N ALA A 45 -3.48 15.61 5.19
CA ALA A 45 -4.31 14.84 4.28
C ALA A 45 -3.45 13.81 3.53
N THR A 46 -3.83 12.54 3.62
CA THR A 46 -3.23 11.43 2.89
C THR A 46 -4.30 10.71 2.05
N PRO A 47 -3.93 10.10 0.91
CA PRO A 47 -4.86 9.26 0.15
C PRO A 47 -5.48 8.18 1.03
N ARG A 48 -6.81 8.04 0.96
CA ARG A 48 -7.53 7.03 1.71
C ARG A 48 -7.15 5.65 1.20
N VAL A 49 -6.67 4.82 2.10
CA VAL A 49 -6.39 3.41 1.82
C VAL A 49 -7.71 2.64 1.84
N LEU A 50 -8.01 1.96 0.74
CA LEU A 50 -9.20 1.13 0.56
C LEU A 50 -8.94 -0.32 0.99
N SER A 51 -7.75 -0.83 0.68
CA SER A 51 -7.31 -2.17 1.06
C SER A 51 -5.79 -2.24 1.02
N TRP A 52 -5.19 -3.10 1.83
CA TRP A 52 -3.76 -3.37 1.80
C TRP A 52 -3.50 -4.79 2.27
N PHE A 53 -2.37 -5.35 1.87
CA PHE A 53 -1.94 -6.68 2.31
C PHE A 53 -0.42 -6.75 2.35
N PHE A 54 0.12 -7.30 3.43
CA PHE A 54 1.56 -7.35 3.66
C PHE A 54 2.15 -8.76 3.52
N ASP A 55 1.32 -9.80 3.56
CA ASP A 55 1.80 -11.18 3.41
C ASP A 55 1.81 -11.56 1.92
N ALA A 56 2.93 -11.29 1.25
CA ALA A 56 3.09 -11.63 -0.16
C ALA A 56 2.89 -13.13 -0.46
N GLY A 57 3.10 -14.04 0.50
CA GLY A 57 2.94 -15.48 0.29
C GLY A 57 1.49 -15.98 0.41
N ASN A 58 0.57 -15.14 0.87
CA ASN A 58 -0.80 -15.53 1.20
C ASN A 58 -1.86 -14.75 0.39
N ASN A 59 -1.51 -14.31 -0.82
CA ASN A 59 -2.45 -13.66 -1.73
C ASN A 59 -2.19 -14.05 -3.19
N SER A 60 -3.17 -13.83 -4.06
CA SER A 60 -3.14 -14.25 -5.46
C SER A 60 -2.15 -13.47 -6.34
N VAL A 61 -1.66 -12.31 -5.90
CA VAL A 61 -0.72 -11.47 -6.65
C VAL A 61 0.73 -11.67 -6.22
N ASN A 62 0.98 -12.56 -5.26
CA ASN A 62 2.31 -12.93 -4.74
C ASN A 62 3.19 -11.73 -4.33
N ALA A 63 2.56 -10.66 -3.84
CA ALA A 63 3.22 -9.39 -3.55
C ALA A 63 2.52 -8.66 -2.39
N GLU A 64 3.24 -7.74 -1.74
CA GLU A 64 2.59 -6.79 -0.84
C GLU A 64 1.91 -5.70 -1.68
N TYR A 65 0.76 -5.21 -1.25
CA TYR A 65 0.05 -4.18 -1.99
C TYR A 65 -0.68 -3.17 -1.10
N ILE A 66 -0.92 -1.98 -1.67
CA ILE A 66 -1.83 -0.96 -1.16
C ILE A 66 -2.74 -0.54 -2.32
N ILE A 67 -4.05 -0.54 -2.06
CA ILE A 67 -5.09 -0.01 -2.93
C ILE A 67 -5.63 1.27 -2.28
N GLU A 68 -5.61 2.38 -3.01
CA GLU A 68 -6.01 3.69 -2.50
C GLU A 68 -6.89 4.44 -3.50
N GLU A 69 -7.69 5.37 -2.97
CA GLU A 69 -8.47 6.29 -3.80
C GLU A 69 -7.54 7.13 -4.68
N LYS A 70 -7.91 7.32 -5.95
CA LYS A 70 -7.24 8.29 -6.80
C LYS A 70 -7.63 9.70 -6.35
N ILE A 71 -6.69 10.45 -5.81
CA ILE A 71 -6.86 11.89 -5.59
C ILE A 71 -6.49 12.62 -6.87
N THR A 72 -7.48 13.20 -7.54
CA THR A 72 -7.25 14.20 -8.59
C THR A 72 -6.79 15.47 -7.91
N ARG A 73 -5.53 15.89 -8.12
CA ARG A 73 -5.09 17.23 -7.69
C ARG A 73 -5.99 18.27 -8.35
N VAL A 74 -6.77 18.99 -7.57
CA VAL A 74 -7.29 20.30 -7.98
C VAL A 74 -6.16 21.28 -7.68
N GLN A 75 -5.62 21.87 -8.74
CA GLN A 75 -4.52 22.83 -8.70
C GLN A 75 -5.05 24.22 -8.36
#